data_AF-A0A1W6LAS7-F1
#
_entry.id   AF-A0A1W6LAS7-F1
#
_cell.length_a   1.000
_cell.length_b   1.000
_cell.length_c   1.000
_cell.angle_alpha   90.00
_cell.angle_beta   90.00
_cell.angle_gamma   90.00
#
_symmetry.space_group_name_H-M   'P 1'
#
loop_
_entity.id
_entity.type
_entity.pdbx_description
1 polymer ?
#
loop_
_entity_poly.entity_id
_entity_poly.type
_entity_poly.pdbx_seq_one_letter_code
_entity_poly.pdbx_strand_id
1 'polypeptide(L)'
;MARPDPRRVAAVLAGLWAGAVLAVAFIGTPAGFALVPRDVAGKLAGFMLTREAYLSIAMSVVLFLVVRAEARAAARLKQGSVLSANVLLVMGALFCTVFGHFGIGSAMDAAREGKGALSFGALHGISVAVFGLKGLLVLALAWRLTAPR
;
A
#
# COMPACT_ATOMS: atom_id res chain seq x y z
N MET A 1 11.04 0.67 -32.42
CA MET A 1 10.78 0.14 -31.06
C MET A 1 9.28 0.20 -30.78
N ALA A 2 8.63 -0.93 -30.49
CA ALA A 2 7.21 -0.94 -30.11
C ALA A 2 7.04 -0.31 -28.73
N ARG A 3 6.02 0.54 -28.55
CA ARG A 3 5.70 1.13 -27.23
C ARG A 3 5.13 0.02 -26.32
N PRO A 4 5.60 -0.10 -25.06
CA PRO A 4 5.07 -1.11 -24.16
C PRO A 4 3.59 -0.89 -23.85
N ASP A 5 2.80 -1.97 -23.77
CA ASP A 5 1.36 -1.90 -23.42
C ASP A 5 1.21 -1.35 -21.99
N PRO A 6 0.53 -0.20 -21.80
CA PRO A 6 0.36 0.44 -20.50
C PRO A 6 -0.21 -0.49 -19.42
N ARG A 7 -1.08 -1.44 -19.81
CA ARG A 7 -1.67 -2.37 -18.86
C ARG A 7 -0.68 -3.41 -18.36
N ARG A 8 0.20 -3.90 -19.23
CA ARG A 8 1.28 -4.83 -18.85
C ARG A 8 2.26 -4.15 -17.90
N VAL A 9 2.62 -2.90 -18.19
CA VAL A 9 3.46 -2.09 -17.29
C VAL A 9 2.76 -1.91 -15.93
N ALA A 10 1.47 -1.59 -15.92
CA ALA A 10 0.72 -1.45 -14.67
C ALA A 10 0.64 -2.76 -13.87
N ALA A 11 0.48 -3.91 -14.52
CA ALA A 11 0.49 -5.22 -13.86
C ALA A 11 1.84 -5.49 -13.18
N VAL A 12 2.96 -5.21 -13.88
CA VAL A 12 4.31 -5.35 -13.32
C VAL A 12 4.51 -4.40 -12.15
N LEU A 13 4.12 -3.13 -12.27
CA LEU A 13 4.24 -2.15 -11.19
C LEU A 13 3.41 -2.54 -9.96
N ALA A 14 2.17 -3.01 -10.15
CA ALA A 14 1.34 -3.49 -9.06
C ALA A 14 1.92 -4.74 -8.40
N GLY A 15 2.51 -5.66 -9.17
CA GLY A 15 3.22 -6.83 -8.65
C GLY A 15 4.47 -6.48 -7.85
N LEU A 16 5.30 -5.55 -8.34
CA LEU A 16 6.47 -5.05 -7.62
C LEU A 16 6.07 -4.35 -6.31
N TRP A 17 4.99 -3.57 -6.35
CA TRP A 17 4.45 -2.94 -5.17
C TRP A 17 3.96 -3.96 -4.14
N ALA A 18 3.17 -4.96 -4.56
CA ALA A 18 2.76 -6.05 -3.68
C ALA A 18 3.97 -6.78 -3.06
N GLY A 19 4.99 -7.08 -3.88
CA GLY A 19 6.22 -7.70 -3.43
C GLY A 19 6.96 -6.88 -2.36
N ALA A 20 7.06 -5.57 -2.55
CA ALA A 20 7.66 -4.67 -1.56
C ALA A 20 6.88 -4.67 -0.23
N VAL A 21 5.55 -4.58 -0.29
CA VAL A 21 4.67 -4.63 0.90
C VAL A 21 4.86 -5.95 1.65
N LEU A 22 4.85 -7.09 0.95
CA LEU A 22 5.05 -8.41 1.54
C LEU A 22 6.45 -8.59 2.12
N ALA A 23 7.48 -8.14 1.41
CA ALA A 23 8.86 -8.22 1.87
C ALA A 23 9.06 -7.42 3.16
N VAL A 24 8.48 -6.22 3.26
CA VAL A 24 8.54 -5.43 4.51
C VAL A 24 7.82 -6.14 5.64
N ALA A 25 6.60 -6.63 5.43
CA ALA A 25 5.77 -7.23 6.48
C ALA A 25 6.28 -8.59 6.98
N PHE A 26 6.74 -9.46 6.07
CA PHE A 26 7.05 -10.86 6.39
C PHE A 26 8.54 -11.15 6.53
N ILE A 27 9.41 -10.29 6.01
CA ILE A 27 10.86 -10.51 6.03
C ILE A 27 11.56 -9.38 6.79
N GLY A 28 11.41 -8.15 6.33
CA GLY A 28 12.13 -6.99 6.83
C GLY A 28 11.88 -6.70 8.31
N THR A 29 10.63 -6.45 8.68
CA THR A 29 10.29 -6.13 10.08
C THR A 29 10.51 -7.32 11.01
N PRO A 30 10.10 -8.57 10.71
CA PRO A 30 10.34 -9.70 11.60
C PRO A 30 11.83 -10.01 11.80
N ALA A 31 12.67 -9.88 10.76
CA ALA A 31 14.11 -10.08 10.88
C ALA A 31 14.74 -9.10 11.86
N GLY A 32 14.33 -7.83 11.84
CA GLY A 32 14.77 -6.82 12.80
C GLY A 32 14.45 -7.24 14.25
N PHE A 33 13.21 -7.63 14.51
CA PHE A 33 12.81 -8.08 15.86
C PHE A 33 13.44 -9.41 16.28
N ALA A 34 13.91 -10.23 15.35
CA ALA A 34 14.59 -11.49 15.64
C ALA A 34 16.09 -11.32 15.94
N LEU A 35 16.75 -10.30 15.36
CA LEU A 35 18.21 -10.22 15.34
C LEU A 35 18.80 -9.08 16.18
N VAL A 36 18.03 -8.04 16.52
CA VAL A 36 18.55 -6.88 17.27
C VAL A 36 17.70 -6.55 18.49
N PRO A 37 18.24 -5.78 19.47
CA PRO A 37 17.48 -5.30 20.62
C PRO A 37 16.18 -4.60 20.21
N ARG A 38 15.13 -4.73 21.02
CA ARG A 38 13.76 -4.28 20.68
C ARG A 38 13.66 -2.79 20.34
N ASP A 39 14.44 -1.95 21.01
CA ASP A 39 14.48 -0.51 20.76
C ASP A 39 15.10 -0.19 19.39
N VAL A 40 16.15 -0.93 19.00
CA VAL A 40 16.78 -0.84 17.67
C VAL A 40 15.83 -1.39 16.60
N ALA A 41 15.20 -2.54 16.84
CA ALA A 41 14.22 -3.14 15.94
C ALA A 41 13.04 -2.19 15.64
N GLY A 42 12.54 -1.50 16.67
CA GLY A 42 11.49 -0.50 16.52
C GLY A 42 11.90 0.68 15.63
N LYS A 43 13.13 1.19 15.78
CA LYS A 43 13.69 2.25 14.91
C LYS A 43 13.84 1.76 13.47
N LEU A 44 14.34 0.55 13.27
CA LEU A 44 14.48 -0.07 11.95
C LEU A 44 13.11 -0.26 11.27
N ALA A 45 12.11 -0.77 12.00
CA ALA A 45 10.76 -0.94 11.47
C ALA A 45 10.15 0.41 11.07
N GLY A 46 10.28 1.45 11.91
CA GLY A 46 9.83 2.80 11.57
C GLY A 46 10.54 3.37 10.33
N PHE A 47 11.85 3.13 10.20
CA PHE A 47 12.61 3.49 9.01
C PHE A 47 12.03 2.82 7.76
N MET A 48 11.88 1.50 7.77
CA MET A 48 11.38 0.72 6.63
C MET A 48 9.97 1.13 6.25
N LEU A 49 9.05 1.22 7.22
CA LEU A 49 7.65 1.58 6.99
C LEU A 49 7.50 3.00 6.43
N THR A 50 8.37 3.93 6.82
CA THR A 50 8.37 5.28 6.24
C THR A 50 8.73 5.25 4.74
N ARG A 51 9.79 4.52 4.37
CA ARG A 51 10.22 4.42 2.96
C ARG A 51 9.18 3.68 2.13
N GLU A 52 8.62 2.62 2.71
CA GLU A 52 7.55 1.84 2.12
C GLU A 52 6.30 2.71 1.89
N ALA A 53 5.93 3.59 2.81
CA ALA A 53 4.79 4.49 2.64
C ALA A 53 5.00 5.46 1.47
N TYR A 54 6.17 6.09 1.35
CA TYR A 54 6.46 6.98 0.21
C TYR A 54 6.52 6.22 -1.12
N LEU A 55 7.12 5.02 -1.14
CA LEU A 55 7.10 4.14 -2.31
C LEU A 55 5.67 3.78 -2.70
N SER A 56 4.84 3.40 -1.73
CA SER A 56 3.42 3.06 -1.92
C SER A 56 2.62 4.24 -2.49
N ILE A 57 2.85 5.46 -2.00
CA ILE A 57 2.20 6.66 -2.53
C ILE A 57 2.60 6.88 -4.00
N ALA A 58 3.89 6.81 -4.32
CA ALA A 58 4.39 6.97 -5.68
C ALA A 58 3.78 5.92 -6.63
N MET A 59 3.79 4.64 -6.23
CA MET A 59 3.19 3.55 -6.99
C MET A 59 1.69 3.74 -7.17
N SER A 60 0.98 4.16 -6.12
CA SER A 60 -0.46 4.44 -6.16
C SER A 60 -0.79 5.54 -7.16
N VAL A 61 -0.03 6.64 -7.19
CA VAL A 61 -0.25 7.75 -8.12
C VAL A 61 -0.09 7.29 -9.56
N VAL A 62 1.01 6.59 -9.87
CA VAL A 62 1.28 6.10 -11.23
C VAL A 62 0.18 5.12 -11.68
N LEU A 63 -0.14 4.14 -10.83
CA LEU A 63 -1.18 3.14 -11.13
C LEU A 63 -2.56 3.79 -11.27
N PHE A 64 -2.90 4.76 -10.41
CA PHE A 64 -4.16 5.48 -10.47
C PHE A 64 -4.35 6.16 -11.83
N LEU A 65 -3.33 6.85 -12.34
CA LEU A 65 -3.40 7.52 -13.64
C LEU A 65 -3.72 6.53 -14.77
N VAL A 66 -3.09 5.36 -14.77
CA VAL A 66 -3.33 4.31 -15.76
C VAL A 66 -4.74 3.75 -15.64
N VAL A 67 -5.14 3.26 -14.47
CA VAL A 67 -6.46 2.60 -14.31
C VAL A 67 -7.62 3.60 -14.45
N ARG A 68 -7.40 4.88 -14.14
CA ARG A 68 -8.39 5.95 -14.35
C ARG A 68 -8.53 6.31 -15.81
N ALA A 69 -7.45 6.28 -16.60
CA ALA A 69 -7.53 6.46 -18.05
C ALA A 69 -8.33 5.33 -18.70
N GLU A 70 -8.05 4.07 -18.32
CA GLU A 70 -8.80 2.90 -18.80
C GLU A 70 -10.29 2.97 -18.42
N ALA A 71 -10.61 3.29 -17.15
CA ALA A 71 -11.98 3.41 -16.68
C ALA A 71 -12.78 4.49 -17.43
N ARG A 72 -12.15 5.64 -17.73
CA ARG A 72 -12.76 6.71 -18.52
C ARG A 72 -13.01 6.28 -19.98
N ALA A 73 -12.09 5.54 -20.58
CA ALA A 73 -12.28 5.03 -21.94
C ALA A 73 -13.46 4.06 -22.02
N ALA A 74 -13.53 3.10 -21.09
CA ALA A 74 -14.65 2.14 -21.03
C ALA A 74 -16.00 2.83 -20.77
N ALA A 75 -16.04 3.83 -19.88
CA ALA A 75 -17.26 4.58 -19.58
C ALA A 75 -17.77 5.37 -20.80
N ARG A 76 -16.89 5.96 -21.62
CA ARG A 76 -17.27 6.66 -22.86
C ARG A 76 -17.95 5.72 -23.86
N LEU A 77 -17.56 4.45 -23.88
CA LEU A 77 -18.14 3.40 -24.70
C LEU A 77 -19.38 2.75 -24.06
N LYS A 78 -19.83 3.25 -22.89
CA LYS A 78 -20.92 2.67 -22.08
C LYS A 78 -20.69 1.20 -21.67
N GLN A 79 -19.43 0.79 -21.59
CA GLN A 79 -19.00 -0.58 -21.21
C GLN A 79 -18.57 -0.67 -19.74
N GLY A 80 -18.79 0.36 -18.93
CA GLY A 80 -18.42 0.37 -17.52
C GLY A 80 -18.56 1.73 -16.85
N SER A 81 -18.00 1.84 -15.64
CA SER A 81 -18.03 3.05 -14.82
C SER A 81 -16.66 3.72 -14.72
N VAL A 82 -16.65 5.04 -14.54
CA VAL A 82 -15.45 5.82 -14.20
C VAL A 82 -14.87 5.45 -12.82
N LEU A 83 -15.71 4.88 -11.94
CA LEU A 83 -15.31 4.25 -10.68
C LEU A 83 -15.21 2.74 -10.89
N SER A 84 -14.25 2.33 -11.71
CA SER A 84 -14.00 0.89 -11.91
C SER A 84 -13.44 0.26 -10.64
N ALA A 85 -13.59 -1.05 -10.49
CA ALA A 85 -13.02 -1.75 -9.34
C ALA A 85 -11.48 -1.61 -9.25
N ASN A 86 -10.75 -1.44 -10.37
CA ASN A 86 -9.30 -1.16 -10.32
C ASN A 86 -9.01 0.23 -9.71
N VAL A 87 -9.84 1.23 -10.03
CA VAL A 87 -9.75 2.57 -9.43
C VAL A 87 -9.99 2.48 -7.92
N LEU A 88 -11.02 1.75 -7.50
CA LEU A 88 -11.34 1.58 -6.07
C LEU A 88 -10.23 0.86 -5.30
N LEU A 89 -9.63 -0.19 -5.88
CA LEU A 89 -8.51 -0.91 -5.26
C LEU A 89 -7.28 -0.01 -5.03
N VAL A 90 -6.86 0.76 -6.04
CA VAL A 90 -5.73 1.69 -5.90
C VAL A 90 -6.03 2.78 -4.88
N MET A 91 -7.25 3.34 -4.90
CA MET A 91 -7.65 4.39 -3.95
C MET A 91 -7.74 3.87 -2.52
N GLY A 92 -8.25 2.66 -2.32
CA GLY A 92 -8.26 2.00 -1.01
C GLY A 92 -6.83 1.77 -0.50
N ALA A 93 -5.93 1.27 -1.34
CA ALA A 93 -4.53 1.05 -0.96
C ALA A 93 -3.80 2.37 -0.65
N LEU A 94 -4.05 3.43 -1.42
CA LEU A 94 -3.54 4.78 -1.14
C LEU A 94 -4.08 5.30 0.19
N PHE A 95 -5.38 5.16 0.44
CA PHE A 95 -5.99 5.54 1.71
C PHE A 95 -5.35 4.81 2.88
N CYS A 96 -5.22 3.48 2.82
CA CYS A 96 -4.54 2.70 3.86
C CYS A 96 -3.09 3.17 4.08
N THR A 97 -2.39 3.56 3.02
CA THR A 97 -1.01 4.08 3.11
C THR A 97 -0.96 5.41 3.85
N VAL A 98 -1.77 6.38 3.44
CA VAL A 98 -1.80 7.73 4.02
C VAL A 98 -2.32 7.67 5.45
N PHE A 99 -3.44 7.00 5.68
CA PHE A 99 -4.03 6.84 7.00
C PHE A 99 -3.10 6.07 7.96
N GLY A 100 -2.49 4.98 7.49
CA GLY A 100 -1.55 4.20 8.29
C GLY A 100 -0.30 4.99 8.69
N HIS A 101 0.32 5.68 7.73
CA HIS A 101 1.58 6.38 8.01
C HIS A 101 1.36 7.71 8.76
N PHE A 102 0.49 8.58 8.27
CA PHE A 102 0.32 9.92 8.82
C PHE A 102 -0.72 10.00 9.94
N GLY A 103 -1.74 9.14 9.91
CA GLY A 103 -2.76 9.06 10.96
C GLY A 103 -2.31 8.18 12.12
N ILE A 104 -2.21 6.87 11.88
CA ILE A 104 -1.89 5.89 12.93
C ILE A 104 -0.46 6.08 13.44
N GLY A 105 0.51 6.34 12.56
CA GLY A 105 1.90 6.60 12.97
C GLY A 105 2.02 7.77 13.95
N SER A 106 1.38 8.90 13.64
CA SER A 106 1.33 10.06 14.55
C SER A 106 0.69 9.73 15.91
N ALA A 107 -0.40 8.96 15.90
CA ALA A 107 -1.03 8.51 17.14
C ALA A 107 -0.13 7.57 17.97
N MET A 108 0.65 6.71 17.31
CA MET A 108 1.60 5.81 17.99
C MET A 108 2.75 6.58 18.65
N ASP A 109 3.23 7.65 18.01
CA ASP A 109 4.26 8.52 18.61
C ASP A 109 3.72 9.24 19.84
N ALA A 110 2.49 9.77 19.80
CA ALA A 110 1.82 10.32 20.98
C ALA A 110 1.66 9.29 22.10
N ALA A 111 1.26 8.06 21.77
CA ALA A 111 1.11 6.97 22.74
C ALA A 111 2.41 6.57 23.42
N ARG A 112 3.56 6.69 22.74
CA ARG A 112 4.90 6.46 23.35
C ARG A 112 5.24 7.50 24.42
N GLU A 113 4.71 8.70 24.29
CA GLU A 113 4.85 9.79 25.27
C GLU A 113 3.80 9.71 26.40
N GLY A 114 2.99 8.64 26.43
CA GLY A 114 1.90 8.49 27.39
C GLY A 114 0.67 9.38 27.09
N LYS A 115 0.55 9.89 25.86
CA LYS A 115 -0.57 10.74 25.42
C LYS A 115 -1.56 9.95 24.57
N GLY A 116 -2.79 10.44 24.49
CA GLY A 116 -3.84 9.88 23.63
C GLY A 116 -4.72 8.82 24.32
N ALA A 117 -5.85 8.51 23.68
CA ALA A 117 -6.88 7.63 24.25
C ALA A 117 -6.59 6.12 24.09
N LEU A 118 -5.77 5.76 23.09
CA LEU A 118 -5.44 4.37 22.78
C LEU A 118 -4.00 4.07 23.18
N SER A 119 -3.77 2.87 23.72
CA SER A 119 -2.42 2.41 24.02
C SER A 119 -1.61 2.16 22.74
N PHE A 120 -0.28 2.19 22.86
CA PHE A 120 0.62 1.85 21.76
C PHE A 120 0.31 0.46 21.18
N GLY A 121 0.01 -0.53 22.04
CA GLY A 121 -0.33 -1.89 21.60
C GLY A 121 -1.61 -1.95 20.76
N ALA A 122 -2.65 -1.21 21.17
CA ALA A 122 -3.89 -1.12 20.39
C ALA A 122 -3.67 -0.46 19.03
N LEU A 123 -2.96 0.68 19.00
CA LEU A 123 -2.62 1.38 17.75
C LEU A 123 -1.72 0.53 16.84
N HIS A 124 -0.77 -0.22 17.40
CA HIS A 124 0.05 -1.15 16.65
C HIS A 124 -0.79 -2.25 15.99
N GLY A 125 -1.75 -2.84 16.72
CA GLY A 125 -2.69 -3.81 16.16
C GLY A 125 -3.52 -3.25 15.00
N ILE A 126 -4.04 -2.02 15.16
CA ILE A 126 -4.76 -1.31 14.07
C ILE A 126 -3.83 -1.07 12.88
N SER A 127 -2.59 -0.64 13.12
CA SER A 127 -1.59 -0.44 12.06
C SER A 127 -1.33 -1.72 11.27
N VAL A 128 -1.20 -2.86 11.95
CA VAL A 128 -1.02 -4.17 11.30
C VAL A 128 -2.23 -4.51 10.43
N ALA A 129 -3.45 -4.32 10.92
CA ALA A 129 -4.67 -4.58 10.16
C ALA A 129 -4.76 -3.68 8.92
N VAL A 130 -4.49 -2.38 9.05
CA VAL A 130 -4.52 -1.42 7.92
C VAL A 130 -3.42 -1.74 6.90
N PHE A 131 -2.22 -2.10 7.35
CA PHE A 131 -1.13 -2.51 6.45
C PHE A 131 -1.44 -3.82 5.73
N GLY A 132 -2.03 -4.80 6.43
CA GLY A 132 -2.50 -6.06 5.85
C GLY A 132 -3.58 -5.84 4.80
N LEU A 133 -4.59 -5.00 5.09
CA LEU A 133 -5.62 -4.61 4.14
C LEU A 133 -5.01 -3.97 2.88
N LYS A 134 -4.07 -3.04 3.04
CA LYS A 134 -3.33 -2.46 1.90
C LYS A 134 -2.71 -3.58 1.04
N GLY A 135 -2.00 -4.52 1.66
CA GLY A 135 -1.39 -5.64 0.94
C GLY A 135 -2.40 -6.45 0.12
N LEU A 136 -3.55 -6.79 0.71
CA LEU A 136 -4.63 -7.51 0.02
C LEU A 136 -5.19 -6.71 -1.17
N LEU A 137 -5.40 -5.41 -1.01
CA LEU A 137 -5.89 -4.53 -2.09
C LEU A 137 -4.91 -4.47 -3.27
N VAL A 138 -3.61 -4.35 -2.98
CA VAL A 138 -2.56 -4.30 -4.02
C VAL A 138 -2.40 -5.65 -4.72
N LEU A 139 -2.47 -6.76 -3.99
CA LEU A 139 -2.46 -8.11 -4.57
C LEU A 139 -3.67 -8.33 -5.48
N ALA A 140 -4.86 -7.95 -5.01
CA ALA A 140 -6.08 -8.04 -5.82
C ALA A 140 -6.00 -7.17 -7.08
N LEU A 141 -5.41 -5.98 -6.99
CA LEU A 141 -5.16 -5.13 -8.15
C LEU A 141 -4.21 -5.80 -9.13
N ALA A 142 -3.06 -6.30 -8.67
CA ALA A 142 -2.07 -6.96 -9.50
C ALA A 142 -2.67 -8.17 -10.22
N TRP A 143 -3.45 -8.98 -9.52
CA TRP A 143 -4.18 -10.11 -10.08
C TRP A 143 -5.17 -9.69 -11.16
N ARG A 144 -5.97 -8.64 -10.93
CA ARG A 144 -6.97 -8.20 -11.91
C ARG A 144 -6.35 -7.58 -13.16
N LEU A 145 -5.17 -6.98 -13.05
CA LEU A 145 -4.47 -6.39 -14.18
C LEU A 145 -3.89 -7.45 -15.15
N THR A 146 -3.70 -8.69 -14.71
CA THR A 146 -3.21 -9.79 -15.55
C THR A 146 -4.31 -10.47 -16.36
N ALA A 147 -5.58 -10.22 -16.05
CA ALA A 147 -6.71 -10.79 -16.77
C ALA A 147 -6.70 -10.36 -18.26
N PRO A 148 -7.08 -11.25 -19.21
CA PRO A 148 -7.31 -10.90 -20.60
C PRO A 148 -8.32 -9.75 -20.77
N ARG A 149 -8.26 -9.04 -21.91
CA ARG A 149 -9.27 -8.03 -22.29
C ARG A 149 -10.48 -8.69 -22.90
#